data_AF-A0A7K3H4X9-F1
#
_entry.id   AF-A0A7K3H4X9-F1
#
_cell.length_a   1.000
_cell.length_b   1.000
_cell.length_c   1.000
_cell.angle_alpha   90.00
_cell.angle_beta   90.00
_cell.angle_gamma   90.00
#
_symmetry.space_group_name_H-M   'P 1'
#
loop_
_entity.id
_entity.type
_entity.pdbx_description
1 polymer ?
#
loop_
_entity_poly.entity_id
_entity_poly.type
_entity_poly.pdbx_seq_one_letter_code
_entity_poly.pdbx_strand_id
1 'polypeptide(L)'
;PAAVRRLWEEGLFAERVALLEALRRREPAAALALLGTTWRTERAEDRLMFLDSLRTGLSGADEPFLERALADRSRNVRATAAELLSALPGSAFAARMAARAAACVFLDSTAPVPLLTVVAPHACDAAMQRDGVAPKPPSGRGERAWWLGQLVEAAPLSCWTERAGGRSAAEITALPVADGWQPELHAAWSRAAVRP
;
A
#
# COMPACT_ATOMS: atom_id res chain seq x y z
N PRO A 1 -5.57 -7.77 30.49
CA PRO A 1 -5.86 -7.53 31.94
C PRO A 1 -7.02 -6.54 32.14
N ALA A 2 -7.66 -6.50 33.32
CA ALA A 2 -8.81 -5.60 33.57
C ALA A 2 -8.48 -4.11 33.37
N ALA A 3 -7.28 -3.68 33.77
CA ALA A 3 -6.82 -2.30 33.59
C ALA A 3 -6.69 -1.89 32.11
N VAL A 4 -6.24 -2.81 31.23
CA VAL A 4 -6.15 -2.57 29.78
C VAL A 4 -7.52 -2.32 29.18
N ARG A 5 -8.52 -3.14 29.55
CA ARG A 5 -9.90 -2.96 29.08
C ARG A 5 -10.50 -1.65 29.57
N ARG A 6 -10.36 -1.35 30.87
CA ARG A 6 -10.83 -0.08 31.44
C ARG A 6 -10.24 1.12 30.71
N LEU A 7 -8.92 1.16 30.52
CA LEU A 7 -8.26 2.26 29.82
C LEU A 7 -8.71 2.36 28.36
N TRP A 8 -8.97 1.24 27.70
CA TRP A 8 -9.46 1.23 26.32
C TRP A 8 -10.89 1.76 26.19
N GLU A 9 -11.76 1.46 27.16
CA GLU A 9 -13.18 1.80 27.16
C GLU A 9 -13.46 3.21 27.69
N GLU A 10 -12.74 3.63 28.73
CA GLU A 10 -13.00 4.87 29.48
C GLU A 10 -11.93 5.95 29.23
N GLY A 11 -10.77 5.58 28.68
CA GLY A 11 -9.64 6.48 28.51
C GLY A 11 -9.84 7.53 27.42
N LEU A 12 -9.10 8.62 27.56
CA LEU A 12 -8.98 9.64 26.52
C LEU A 12 -8.37 9.02 25.27
N PHE A 13 -8.69 9.60 24.11
CA PHE A 13 -8.19 9.12 22.83
C PHE A 13 -6.65 8.96 22.80
N ALA A 14 -5.91 9.94 23.32
CA ALA A 14 -4.44 9.87 23.37
C ALA A 14 -3.94 8.71 24.25
N GLU A 15 -4.64 8.41 25.35
CA GLU A 15 -4.31 7.27 26.22
C GLU A 15 -4.57 5.93 25.52
N ARG A 16 -5.64 5.85 24.73
CA ARG A 16 -5.97 4.68 23.92
C ARG A 16 -4.92 4.42 22.84
N VAL A 17 -4.44 5.47 22.16
CA VAL A 17 -3.34 5.37 21.17
C VAL A 17 -2.06 4.88 21.85
N ALA A 18 -1.66 5.52 22.96
CA ALA A 18 -0.46 5.11 23.70
C ALA A 18 -0.54 3.67 24.21
N LEU A 19 -1.72 3.24 24.68
CA LEU A 19 -1.99 1.86 25.07
C LEU A 19 -1.83 0.91 23.88
N LEU A 20 -2.43 1.24 22.74
CA LEU A 20 -2.36 0.40 21.54
C LEU A 20 -0.92 0.24 21.05
N GLU A 21 -0.14 1.33 20.99
CA GLU A 21 1.27 1.31 20.64
C GLU A 21 2.11 0.46 21.61
N ALA A 22 1.85 0.57 22.92
CA ALA A 22 2.52 -0.24 23.92
C ALA A 22 2.20 -1.73 23.77
N LEU A 23 0.95 -2.07 23.47
CA LEU A 23 0.54 -3.45 23.18
C LEU A 23 1.13 -3.94 21.85
N ARG A 24 1.21 -3.10 20.81
CA ARG A 24 1.82 -3.47 19.52
C ARG A 24 3.27 -3.91 19.66
N ARG A 25 4.04 -3.33 20.58
CA ARG A 25 5.43 -3.75 20.84
C ARG A 25 5.57 -5.09 21.58
N ARG A 26 4.55 -5.52 22.32
CA ARG A 26 4.64 -6.64 23.27
C ARG A 26 3.78 -7.83 22.87
N GLU A 27 2.54 -7.55 22.49
CA GLU A 27 1.49 -8.51 22.15
C GLU A 27 0.71 -8.01 20.92
N PRO A 28 1.32 -8.04 19.71
CA PRO A 28 0.72 -7.49 18.48
C PRO A 28 -0.69 -8.02 18.19
N ALA A 29 -0.91 -9.32 18.41
CA ALA A 29 -2.21 -9.96 18.22
C ALA A 29 -3.27 -9.46 19.21
N ALA A 30 -2.90 -9.24 20.48
CA ALA A 30 -3.81 -8.71 21.49
C ALA A 30 -4.19 -7.25 21.20
N ALA A 31 -3.23 -6.44 20.72
CA ALA A 31 -3.49 -5.08 20.25
C ALA A 31 -4.49 -5.05 19.09
N LEU A 32 -4.31 -5.91 18.09
CA LEU A 32 -5.21 -5.98 16.93
C LEU A 32 -6.61 -6.45 17.34
N ALA A 33 -6.70 -7.44 18.23
CA ALA A 33 -7.96 -7.90 18.79
C ALA A 33 -8.68 -6.79 19.57
N LEU A 34 -7.93 -6.01 20.37
CA LEU A 34 -8.47 -4.87 21.12
C LEU A 34 -8.98 -3.76 20.19
N LEU A 35 -8.22 -3.39 19.15
CA LEU A 35 -8.67 -2.42 18.15
C LEU A 35 -9.94 -2.88 17.44
N GLY A 36 -10.03 -4.18 17.15
CA GLY A 36 -11.19 -4.79 16.51
C GLY A 36 -12.51 -4.63 17.28
N THR A 37 -12.47 -4.46 18.60
CA THR A 37 -13.70 -4.39 19.43
C THR A 37 -14.47 -3.08 19.23
N THR A 38 -13.77 -1.97 18.94
CA THR A 38 -14.41 -0.65 18.81
C THR A 38 -14.31 -0.06 17.40
N TRP A 39 -13.57 -0.68 16.47
CA TRP A 39 -13.32 -0.16 15.12
C TRP A 39 -14.56 0.43 14.42
N ARG A 40 -15.70 -0.27 14.50
CA ARG A 40 -16.95 0.15 13.82
C ARG A 40 -17.60 1.39 14.43
N THR A 41 -17.32 1.70 15.69
CA THR A 41 -17.91 2.84 16.42
C THR A 41 -16.99 4.06 16.45
N GLU A 42 -15.70 3.89 16.18
CA GLU A 42 -14.75 5.01 16.10
C GLU A 42 -15.11 6.02 15.01
N ARG A 43 -14.65 7.26 15.17
CA ARG A 43 -14.72 8.26 14.10
C ARG A 43 -13.62 8.00 13.07
N ALA A 44 -13.76 8.58 11.88
CA ALA A 44 -12.80 8.34 10.79
C ALA A 44 -11.37 8.79 11.13
N GLU A 45 -11.23 9.92 11.84
CA GLU A 45 -9.93 10.44 12.30
C GLU A 45 -9.29 9.51 13.34
N ASP A 46 -10.08 9.04 14.32
CA ASP A 46 -9.60 8.12 15.34
C ASP A 46 -9.16 6.77 14.72
N ARG A 47 -9.94 6.25 13.76
CA ARG A 47 -9.57 5.06 12.99
C ARG A 47 -8.24 5.23 12.24
N LEU A 48 -8.03 6.39 11.62
CA LEU A 48 -6.79 6.67 10.90
C LEU A 48 -5.58 6.58 11.84
N MET A 49 -5.67 7.19 13.01
CA MET A 49 -4.61 7.17 14.01
C MET A 49 -4.36 5.79 14.60
N PHE A 50 -5.41 5.02 14.90
CA PHE A 50 -5.24 3.64 15.37
C PHE A 50 -4.63 2.72 14.31
N LEU A 51 -4.99 2.93 13.05
CA LEU A 51 -4.43 2.20 11.92
C LEU A 51 -2.93 2.51 11.76
N ASP A 52 -2.53 3.77 11.94
CA ASP A 52 -1.13 4.20 11.91
C ASP A 52 -0.29 3.51 13.01
N SER A 53 -0.86 3.28 14.20
CA SER A 53 -0.18 2.52 15.26
C SER A 53 0.19 1.08 14.87
N LEU A 54 -0.44 0.49 13.84
CA LEU A 54 -0.13 -0.86 13.38
C LEU A 54 1.22 -0.97 12.65
N ARG A 55 1.82 0.15 12.21
CA ARG A 55 3.19 0.19 11.66
C ARG A 55 4.19 -0.49 12.59
N THR A 56 4.02 -0.28 13.90
CA THR A 56 4.83 -0.96 14.90
C THR A 56 4.49 -2.45 14.91
N GLY A 57 5.47 -3.28 14.57
CA GLY A 57 5.31 -4.74 14.55
C GLY A 57 4.41 -5.24 13.42
N LEU A 58 4.22 -4.46 12.36
CA LEU A 58 3.41 -4.82 11.19
C LEU A 58 3.81 -6.20 10.66
N SER A 59 2.83 -7.07 10.46
CA SER A 59 3.06 -8.45 10.02
C SER A 59 1.88 -8.99 9.21
N GLY A 60 2.06 -10.16 8.59
CA GLY A 60 0.97 -10.85 7.89
C GLY A 60 -0.25 -11.15 8.76
N ALA A 61 -0.12 -11.19 10.09
CA ALA A 61 -1.26 -11.36 11.00
C ALA A 61 -2.22 -10.15 10.98
N ASP A 62 -1.76 -8.97 10.55
CA ASP A 62 -2.55 -7.76 10.45
C ASP A 62 -3.37 -7.70 9.14
N GLU A 63 -2.99 -8.49 8.12
CA GLU A 63 -3.59 -8.47 6.79
C GLU A 63 -5.12 -8.63 6.79
N PRO A 64 -5.73 -9.60 7.50
CA PRO A 64 -7.19 -9.74 7.49
C PRO A 64 -7.92 -8.50 8.01
N PHE A 65 -7.32 -7.78 8.96
CA PHE A 65 -7.88 -6.53 9.47
C PHE A 65 -7.74 -5.40 8.45
N LEU A 66 -6.56 -5.24 7.86
CA LEU A 66 -6.29 -4.22 6.85
C LEU A 66 -7.14 -4.41 5.58
N GLU A 67 -7.35 -5.66 5.14
CA GLU A 67 -8.21 -6.00 4.00
C GLU A 67 -9.68 -5.59 4.25
N ARG A 68 -10.15 -5.64 5.50
CA ARG A 68 -11.46 -5.07 5.89
C ARG A 68 -11.43 -3.55 5.91
N ALA A 69 -10.33 -2.94 6.35
CA ALA A 69 -10.16 -1.48 6.38
C ALA A 69 -10.13 -0.85 4.97
N LEU A 70 -9.79 -1.61 3.92
CA LEU A 70 -9.96 -1.19 2.53
C LEU A 70 -11.43 -0.91 2.14
N ALA A 71 -12.40 -1.42 2.88
CA ALA A 71 -13.82 -1.12 2.68
C ALA A 71 -14.32 0.08 3.53
N ASP A 72 -13.43 0.80 4.23
CA ASP A 72 -13.83 1.95 5.05
C ASP A 72 -14.44 3.06 4.20
N ARG A 73 -15.43 3.78 4.74
CA ARG A 73 -16.04 4.95 4.10
C ARG A 73 -15.04 6.10 3.89
N SER A 74 -14.07 6.26 4.80
CA SER A 74 -13.06 7.32 4.74
C SER A 74 -11.97 6.99 3.73
N ARG A 75 -11.73 7.91 2.78
CA ARG A 75 -10.63 7.78 1.81
C ARG A 75 -9.27 7.65 2.50
N ASN A 76 -9.03 8.40 3.57
CA ASN A 76 -7.74 8.39 4.26
C ASN A 76 -7.51 7.06 4.97
N VAL A 77 -8.56 6.48 5.59
CA VAL A 77 -8.46 5.16 6.22
C VAL A 77 -8.16 4.08 5.17
N ARG A 78 -8.83 4.09 4.01
CA ARG A 78 -8.53 3.16 2.91
C ARG A 78 -7.10 3.33 2.39
N ALA A 79 -6.63 4.56 2.22
CA ALA A 79 -5.29 4.85 1.73
C ALA A 79 -4.21 4.32 2.70
N THR A 80 -4.35 4.58 4.00
CA THR A 80 -3.42 4.05 5.02
C THR A 80 -3.48 2.52 5.10
N ALA A 81 -4.67 1.91 4.95
CA ALA A 81 -4.78 0.45 4.91
C ALA A 81 -4.03 -0.14 3.70
N ALA A 82 -4.20 0.46 2.52
CA ALA A 82 -3.49 0.06 1.31
C ALA A 82 -1.97 0.25 1.44
N GLU A 83 -1.52 1.33 2.08
CA GLU A 83 -0.11 1.58 2.35
C GLU A 83 0.49 0.48 3.25
N LEU A 84 -0.15 0.16 4.37
CA LEU A 84 0.31 -0.89 5.28
C LEU A 84 0.28 -2.27 4.60
N LEU A 85 -0.73 -2.56 3.79
CA LEU A 85 -0.77 -3.80 3.00
C LEU A 85 0.35 -3.85 1.95
N SER A 86 0.69 -2.71 1.32
CA SER A 86 1.80 -2.63 0.36
C SER A 86 3.16 -2.89 1.01
N ALA A 87 3.30 -2.56 2.30
CA ALA A 87 4.48 -2.86 3.11
C ALA A 87 4.57 -4.34 3.56
N LEU A 88 3.59 -5.17 3.18
CA LEU A 88 3.59 -6.62 3.40
C LEU A 88 3.76 -7.35 2.06
N PRO A 89 4.99 -7.66 1.61
CA PRO A 89 5.24 -8.26 0.29
C PRO A 89 4.54 -9.60 0.05
N GLY A 90 4.25 -10.35 1.12
CA GLY A 90 3.54 -11.63 1.07
C GLY A 90 2.01 -11.52 1.11
N SER A 91 1.44 -10.32 1.19
CA SER A 91 -0.01 -10.13 1.27
C SER A 91 -0.70 -10.40 -0.07
N ALA A 92 -1.97 -10.80 -0.01
CA ALA A 92 -2.84 -10.90 -1.19
C ALA A 92 -2.97 -9.54 -1.89
N PHE A 93 -2.96 -8.43 -1.14
CA PHE A 93 -2.91 -7.08 -1.71
C PHE A 93 -1.66 -6.86 -2.57
N ALA A 94 -0.48 -7.15 -2.02
CA ALA A 94 0.79 -7.05 -2.73
C ALA A 94 0.79 -7.88 -4.02
N ALA A 95 0.25 -9.10 -3.98
CA ALA A 95 0.09 -9.94 -5.17
C ALA A 95 -0.83 -9.29 -6.22
N ARG A 96 -1.97 -8.72 -5.82
CA ARG A 96 -2.87 -7.99 -6.73
C ARG A 96 -2.21 -6.76 -7.34
N MET A 97 -1.43 -6.00 -6.57
CA MET A 97 -0.69 -4.84 -7.08
C MET A 97 0.40 -5.25 -8.06
N ALA A 98 1.16 -6.30 -7.74
CA ALA A 98 2.16 -6.86 -8.63
C ALA A 98 1.54 -7.32 -9.97
N ALA A 99 0.38 -7.98 -9.94
CA ALA A 99 -0.33 -8.39 -11.15
C ALA A 99 -0.77 -7.20 -12.01
N ARG A 100 -1.35 -6.16 -11.39
CA ARG A 100 -1.74 -4.93 -12.11
C ARG A 100 -0.55 -4.17 -12.68
N ALA A 101 0.55 -4.08 -11.94
CA ALA A 101 1.79 -3.47 -12.41
C ALA A 101 2.41 -4.26 -13.57
N ALA A 102 2.37 -5.60 -13.53
CA ALA A 102 2.84 -6.46 -14.63
C ALA A 102 2.05 -6.27 -15.93
N ALA A 103 0.73 -6.07 -15.81
CA ALA A 103 -0.12 -5.77 -16.96
C ALA A 103 0.19 -4.39 -17.57
N CYS A 104 0.80 -3.50 -16.81
CA CYS A 104 1.13 -2.14 -17.25
C CYS A 104 2.57 -1.98 -17.74
N VAL A 105 3.52 -2.75 -17.21
CA VAL A 105 4.96 -2.57 -17.45
C VAL A 105 5.59 -3.91 -17.74
N PHE A 106 6.17 -4.07 -18.93
CA PHE A 106 6.79 -5.30 -19.37
C PHE A 106 8.12 -5.02 -20.09
N LEU A 107 9.02 -5.99 -20.00
CA LEU A 107 10.29 -5.97 -20.71
C LEU A 107 10.07 -6.46 -22.15
N ASP A 108 10.32 -5.60 -23.13
CA ASP A 108 10.49 -6.02 -24.51
C ASP A 108 11.94 -6.46 -24.73
N SER A 109 12.16 -7.77 -24.78
CA SER A 109 13.45 -8.38 -25.08
C SER A 109 13.64 -8.69 -26.56
N THR A 110 12.67 -8.37 -27.41
CA THR A 110 12.73 -8.62 -28.87
C THR A 110 13.39 -7.47 -29.62
N ALA A 111 13.40 -6.26 -29.02
CA ALA A 111 14.13 -5.12 -29.53
C ALA A 111 15.65 -5.34 -29.51
N PRO A 112 16.43 -4.69 -30.40
CA PRO A 112 17.89 -4.78 -30.41
C PRO A 112 18.56 -4.40 -29.09
N VAL A 113 17.93 -3.48 -28.35
CA VAL A 113 18.27 -3.12 -26.97
C VAL A 113 17.04 -3.40 -26.12
N PRO A 114 17.12 -4.26 -25.09
CA PRO A 114 15.99 -4.50 -24.19
C PRO A 114 15.50 -3.20 -23.58
N LEU A 115 14.18 -2.99 -23.60
CA LEU A 115 13.55 -1.79 -23.05
C LEU A 115 12.27 -2.12 -22.29
N LEU A 116 11.86 -1.21 -21.42
CA LEU A 116 10.58 -1.29 -20.74
C LEU A 116 9.51 -0.58 -21.57
N THR A 117 8.44 -1.32 -21.87
CA THR A 117 7.25 -0.78 -22.52
C THR A 117 6.15 -0.62 -21.48
N VAL A 118 5.35 0.44 -21.66
CA VAL A 118 4.29 0.81 -20.72
C VAL A 118 2.94 0.89 -21.43
N VAL A 119 1.97 0.13 -20.92
CA VAL A 119 0.56 0.24 -21.28
C VAL A 119 -0.19 0.73 -20.05
N ALA A 120 -0.27 2.06 -19.90
CA ALA A 120 -0.95 2.65 -18.75
C ALA A 120 -2.46 2.29 -18.73
N PRO A 121 -3.08 2.18 -17.55
CA PRO A 121 -4.52 1.86 -17.44
C PRO A 121 -5.40 2.86 -18.19
N HIS A 122 -6.45 2.36 -18.86
CA HIS A 122 -7.43 3.20 -19.57
C HIS A 122 -8.57 3.70 -18.66
N ALA A 123 -8.75 3.09 -17.50
CA ALA A 123 -9.72 3.50 -16.49
C ALA A 123 -9.24 3.08 -15.09
N CYS A 124 -9.83 3.68 -14.05
CA CYS A 124 -9.69 3.24 -12.67
C CYS A 124 -10.97 2.48 -12.25
N ASP A 125 -10.92 1.15 -12.35
CA ASP A 125 -12.06 0.29 -12.06
C ASP A 125 -12.39 0.21 -10.55
N ALA A 126 -13.51 -0.43 -10.21
CA ALA A 126 -13.95 -0.57 -8.83
C ALA A 126 -12.98 -1.37 -7.96
N ALA A 127 -12.27 -2.35 -8.53
CA ALA A 127 -11.31 -3.16 -7.80
C ALA A 127 -10.03 -2.36 -7.48
N MET A 128 -9.57 -1.51 -8.39
CA MET A 128 -8.50 -0.55 -8.17
C MET A 128 -8.86 0.44 -7.07
N GLN A 129 -10.07 1.01 -7.12
CA GLN A 129 -10.54 1.94 -6.09
C GLN A 129 -10.68 1.28 -4.72
N ARG A 130 -11.14 0.02 -4.69
CA ARG A 130 -11.20 -0.79 -3.47
C ARG A 130 -9.80 -1.01 -2.89
N ASP A 131 -8.81 -1.25 -3.74
CA ASP A 131 -7.40 -1.41 -3.34
C ASP A 131 -6.68 -0.05 -3.15
N GLY A 132 -7.41 1.05 -2.95
CA GLY A 132 -6.85 2.34 -2.55
C GLY A 132 -6.38 3.23 -3.69
N VAL A 133 -6.51 2.81 -4.95
CA VAL A 133 -6.16 3.67 -6.10
C VAL A 133 -7.16 4.81 -6.21
N ALA A 134 -6.68 6.04 -6.06
CA ALA A 134 -7.52 7.22 -6.19
C ALA A 134 -7.86 7.45 -7.67
N PRO A 135 -9.15 7.62 -8.03
CA PRO A 135 -9.54 7.79 -9.43
C PRO A 135 -9.16 9.17 -9.97
N LYS A 136 -9.27 10.23 -9.15
CA LYS A 136 -9.00 11.61 -9.59
C LYS A 136 -7.54 12.00 -9.32
N PRO A 137 -6.79 12.46 -10.34
CA PRO A 137 -5.45 12.97 -10.15
C PRO A 137 -5.46 14.35 -9.46
N PRO A 138 -4.34 14.74 -8.83
CA PRO A 138 -4.07 16.15 -8.52
C PRO A 138 -4.09 17.03 -9.78
N SER A 139 -4.29 18.34 -9.60
CA SER A 139 -4.28 19.30 -10.70
C SER A 139 -2.97 19.24 -11.49
N GLY A 140 -3.06 19.33 -12.82
CA GLY A 140 -1.90 19.31 -13.71
C GLY A 140 -1.32 17.91 -14.01
N ARG A 141 -1.92 16.83 -13.49
CA ARG A 141 -1.47 15.46 -13.75
C ARG A 141 -2.48 14.68 -14.60
N GLY A 142 -1.99 14.01 -15.63
CA GLY A 142 -2.81 13.14 -16.48
C GLY A 142 -3.30 11.90 -15.76
N GLU A 143 -4.55 11.49 -16.00
CA GLU A 143 -5.20 10.36 -15.32
C GLU A 143 -4.45 9.03 -15.49
N ARG A 144 -4.02 8.72 -16.73
CA ARG A 144 -3.30 7.47 -17.03
C ARG A 144 -1.99 7.35 -16.25
N ALA A 145 -1.20 8.43 -16.23
CA ALA A 145 0.05 8.50 -15.47
C ALA A 145 -0.20 8.40 -13.96
N TRP A 146 -1.27 9.04 -13.48
CA TRP A 146 -1.67 8.97 -12.08
C TRP A 146 -2.06 7.56 -11.63
N TRP A 147 -2.82 6.81 -12.42
CA TRP A 147 -3.17 5.44 -12.09
C TRP A 147 -1.97 4.51 -12.19
N LEU A 148 -1.16 4.64 -13.26
CA LEU A 148 0.07 3.87 -13.42
C LEU A 148 1.01 4.06 -12.21
N GLY A 149 1.27 5.32 -11.84
CA GLY A 149 2.16 5.66 -10.74
C GLY A 149 1.71 5.04 -9.42
N GLN A 150 0.41 5.02 -9.12
CA GLN A 150 -0.13 4.38 -7.91
C GLN A 150 0.01 2.85 -7.94
N LEU A 151 -0.19 2.20 -9.10
CA LEU A 151 -0.05 0.75 -9.22
C LEU A 151 1.41 0.30 -9.10
N VAL A 152 2.32 1.00 -9.77
CA VAL A 152 3.77 0.74 -9.72
C VAL A 152 4.31 1.01 -8.33
N GLU A 153 3.85 2.10 -7.71
CA GLU A 153 4.19 2.40 -6.32
C GLU A 153 3.69 1.26 -5.42
N ALA A 154 2.41 0.90 -5.44
CA ALA A 154 1.83 -0.12 -4.55
C ALA A 154 2.35 -1.57 -4.76
N ALA A 155 3.05 -1.85 -5.86
CA ALA A 155 3.63 -3.16 -6.11
C ALA A 155 4.92 -3.39 -5.28
N PRO A 156 5.16 -4.62 -4.77
CA PRO A 156 6.43 -4.96 -4.12
C PRO A 156 7.62 -4.78 -5.06
N LEU A 157 8.69 -4.14 -4.59
CA LEU A 157 9.86 -3.90 -5.42
C LEU A 157 10.53 -5.19 -5.92
N SER A 158 10.48 -6.26 -5.11
CA SER A 158 11.00 -7.59 -5.46
C SER A 158 10.36 -8.17 -6.73
N CYS A 159 9.13 -7.76 -7.05
CA CYS A 159 8.40 -8.27 -8.20
C CYS A 159 9.04 -7.86 -9.54
N TRP A 160 9.85 -6.78 -9.54
CA TRP A 160 10.48 -6.25 -10.75
C TRP A 160 11.69 -7.06 -11.22
N THR A 161 12.44 -7.69 -10.31
CA THR A 161 13.59 -8.54 -10.66
C THR A 161 13.17 -9.67 -11.59
N GLU A 162 12.13 -10.41 -11.23
CA GLU A 162 11.60 -11.50 -12.05
C GLU A 162 11.07 -10.99 -13.40
N ARG A 163 10.28 -9.91 -13.38
CA ARG A 163 9.67 -9.30 -14.59
C ARG A 163 10.71 -8.75 -15.56
N ALA A 164 11.83 -8.28 -15.05
CA ALA A 164 12.93 -7.77 -15.85
C ALA A 164 13.97 -8.85 -16.16
N GLY A 165 13.60 -10.14 -16.15
CA GLY A 165 14.48 -11.23 -16.57
C GLY A 165 15.65 -11.49 -15.62
N GLY A 166 15.46 -11.31 -14.31
CA GLY A 166 16.47 -11.55 -13.28
C GLY A 166 17.43 -10.39 -13.03
N ARG A 167 17.19 -9.23 -13.64
CA ARG A 167 18.04 -8.03 -13.49
C ARG A 167 18.02 -7.48 -12.05
N SER A 168 19.16 -6.96 -11.63
CA SER A 168 19.30 -6.17 -10.40
C SER A 168 18.55 -4.83 -10.51
N ALA A 169 18.29 -4.18 -9.38
CA ALA A 169 17.61 -2.87 -9.37
C ALA A 169 18.35 -1.82 -10.22
N ALA A 170 19.69 -1.79 -10.18
CA ALA A 170 20.50 -0.87 -10.97
C ALA A 170 20.33 -1.12 -12.48
N GLU A 171 20.38 -2.38 -12.90
CA GLU A 171 20.18 -2.77 -14.31
C GLU A 171 18.75 -2.45 -14.78
N ILE A 172 17.75 -2.66 -13.93
CA ILE A 172 16.34 -2.31 -14.24
C ILE A 172 16.21 -0.80 -14.48
N THR A 173 16.75 0.02 -13.59
CA THR A 173 16.67 1.49 -13.71
C THR A 173 17.51 2.06 -14.85
N ALA A 174 18.46 1.28 -15.40
CA ALA A 174 19.26 1.64 -16.55
C ALA A 174 18.59 1.28 -17.89
N LEU A 175 17.52 0.47 -17.88
CA LEU A 175 16.78 0.14 -19.09
C LEU A 175 16.13 1.39 -19.68
N PRO A 176 16.19 1.59 -21.01
CA PRO A 176 15.37 2.58 -21.68
C PRO A 176 13.88 2.30 -21.40
N VAL A 177 13.08 3.36 -21.32
CA VAL A 177 11.62 3.25 -21.20
C VAL A 177 10.97 3.92 -22.40
N ALA A 178 10.10 3.19 -23.09
CA ALA A 178 9.39 3.68 -24.26
C ALA A 178 8.47 4.87 -23.96
N ASP A 179 8.15 5.64 -25.01
CA ASP A 179 7.08 6.65 -25.04
C ASP A 179 7.15 7.73 -23.94
N GLY A 180 8.34 8.01 -23.41
CA GLY A 180 8.55 9.06 -22.41
C GLY A 180 8.07 8.70 -21.00
N TRP A 181 7.78 7.43 -20.70
CA TRP A 181 7.29 7.00 -19.39
C TRP A 181 8.36 6.92 -18.28
N GLN A 182 9.64 7.07 -18.63
CA GLN A 182 10.75 6.93 -17.70
C GLN A 182 10.59 7.76 -16.41
N PRO A 183 10.24 9.07 -16.46
CA PRO A 183 10.12 9.87 -15.25
C PRO A 183 9.01 9.37 -14.31
N GLU A 184 7.89 8.89 -14.87
CA GLU A 184 6.77 8.39 -14.06
C GLU A 184 7.12 7.05 -13.38
N LEU A 185 7.74 6.12 -14.11
CA LEU A 185 8.18 4.84 -13.53
C LEU A 185 9.23 5.04 -12.45
N HIS A 186 10.26 5.86 -12.72
CA HIS A 186 11.33 6.09 -11.76
C HIS A 186 10.79 6.77 -10.50
N ALA A 187 9.93 7.78 -10.64
CA ALA A 187 9.30 8.43 -9.49
C ALA A 187 8.46 7.44 -8.66
N ALA A 188 7.72 6.53 -9.30
CA ALA A 188 6.93 5.52 -8.62
C ALA A 188 7.79 4.49 -7.88
N TRP A 189 8.89 4.02 -8.49
CA TRP A 189 9.84 3.15 -7.80
C TRP A 189 10.57 3.84 -6.65
N SER A 190 10.95 5.11 -6.81
CA SER A 190 11.56 5.88 -5.72
C SER A 190 10.60 6.01 -4.53
N ARG A 191 9.32 6.33 -4.77
CA ARG A 191 8.31 6.34 -3.71
C ARG A 191 8.14 4.95 -3.09
N ALA A 192 8.11 3.90 -3.90
CA ALA A 192 8.00 2.54 -3.42
C ALA A 192 9.16 2.13 -2.48
N ALA A 193 10.37 2.62 -2.75
CA ALA A 193 11.60 2.29 -2.03
C ALA A 193 11.78 3.02 -0.70
N VAL A 194 11.15 4.18 -0.52
CA VAL A 194 11.23 4.98 0.71
C VAL A 194 10.06 4.77 1.66
N ARG A 195 9.12 3.88 1.30
CA ARG A 195 8.02 3.53 2.18
C ARG A 195 8.52 2.76 3.41
N PRO A 196 7.90 3.01 4.58
CA PRO A 196 8.27 2.36 5.83
C PRO A 196 7.91 0.87 5.86
#